data_AF-A0A2G6VRR1-F1
#
_entry.id   AF-A0A2G6VRR1-F1
#
_cell.length_a   1.000
_cell.length_b   1.000
_cell.length_c   1.000
_cell.angle_alpha   90.00
_cell.angle_beta   90.00
_cell.angle_gamma   90.00
#
_symmetry.space_group_name_H-M   'P 1'
#
loop_
_entity.id
_entity.type
_entity.pdbx_description
1 polymer ?
#
loop_
_entity_poly.entity_id
_entity_poly.type
_entity_poly.pdbx_seq_one_letter_code
_entity_poly.pdbx_strand_id
1 'polypeptide(L)'
;MNKTQIEERITLLYLALQYCSKRTKTFTAGERICINQERFQWMHILENENASPRPVSPNIENKIKEVSKLALHHNFKPYYADPFKEEILIY
;
A
#
# COMPACT_ATOMS: atom_id res chain seq x y z
N MET A 1 -3.72 16.28 -0.35
CA MET A 1 -2.62 15.75 0.49
C MET A 1 -1.33 16.40 0.01
N ASN A 2 -0.43 16.77 0.91
CA ASN A 2 0.91 17.24 0.53
C ASN A 2 1.82 16.06 0.17
N LYS A 3 3.01 16.33 -0.38
CA LYS A 3 3.98 15.30 -0.80
C LYS A 3 4.27 14.27 0.30
N THR A 4 4.60 14.72 1.50
CA THR A 4 4.90 13.84 2.64
C THR A 4 3.73 12.91 2.97
N GLN A 5 2.50 13.43 3.01
CA GLN A 5 1.30 12.63 3.25
C GLN A 5 1.08 11.57 2.16
N ILE A 6 1.42 11.88 0.91
CA ILE A 6 1.33 10.94 -0.22
C ILE A 6 2.37 9.83 -0.06
N GLU A 7 3.62 10.17 0.28
CA GLU A 7 4.70 9.20 0.51
C GLU A 7 4.39 8.26 1.69
N GLU A 8 3.84 8.79 2.79
CA GLU A 8 3.36 8.00 3.94
C GLU A 8 2.23 7.05 3.52
N ARG A 9 1.29 7.52 2.69
CA ARG A 9 0.20 6.68 2.17
C ARG A 9 0.71 5.56 1.28
N ILE A 10 1.63 5.85 0.36
CA ILE A 10 2.27 4.84 -0.49
C ILE A 10 2.97 3.77 0.37
N THR A 11 3.71 4.20 1.40
CA THR A 11 4.39 3.32 2.35
C THR A 11 3.42 2.40 3.07
N LEU A 12 2.30 2.95 3.57
CA LEU A 12 1.25 2.19 4.25
C LEU A 12 0.58 1.15 3.34
N LEU A 13 0.24 1.55 2.11
CA LEU A 13 -0.36 0.65 1.11
C LEU A 13 0.61 -0.49 0.76
N TYR A 14 1.90 -0.18 0.65
CA TYR A 14 2.93 -1.16 0.35
C TYR A 14 3.15 -2.15 1.52
N LEU A 15 3.22 -1.64 2.75
CA LEU A 15 3.27 -2.46 3.96
C LEU A 15 2.09 -3.45 4.01
N ALA A 16 0.87 -2.96 3.72
CA ALA A 16 -0.34 -3.79 3.76
C ALA A 16 -0.27 -4.96 2.77
N LEU A 17 0.23 -4.72 1.56
CA LEU A 17 0.44 -5.75 0.54
C LEU A 17 1.51 -6.77 0.98
N GLN A 18 2.65 -6.31 1.47
CA GLN A 18 3.75 -7.18 1.90
C GLN A 18 3.38 -8.05 3.10
N TYR A 19 2.70 -7.47 4.10
CA TYR A 19 2.25 -8.20 5.29
C TYR A 19 1.33 -9.38 4.92
N CYS A 20 0.38 -9.14 4.02
CA CYS A 20 -0.60 -10.15 3.65
C CYS A 20 -0.02 -11.28 2.79
N SER A 21 1.05 -11.03 2.05
CA SER A 21 1.78 -12.07 1.32
C SER A 21 2.55 -13.02 2.25
N LYS A 22 2.87 -12.61 3.48
CA LYS A 22 3.74 -13.36 4.40
C LYS A 22 3.03 -14.01 5.58
N ARG A 23 1.94 -13.43 6.08
CA ARG A 23 1.34 -13.84 7.37
C ARG A 23 -0.10 -14.32 7.22
N THR A 24 -0.98 -13.47 6.69
CA THR A 24 -2.42 -13.70 6.73
C THR A 24 -3.07 -13.27 5.42
N LYS A 25 -3.95 -14.09 4.85
CA LYS A 25 -4.79 -13.70 3.68
C LYS A 25 -5.91 -12.73 4.10
N THR A 26 -5.54 -11.55 4.60
CA THR A 26 -6.49 -10.51 5.07
C THR A 26 -7.25 -9.86 3.92
N PHE A 27 -6.61 -9.76 2.75
CA PHE A 27 -7.19 -9.20 1.54
C PHE A 27 -7.49 -10.29 0.50
N THR A 28 -8.63 -10.16 -0.17
CA THR A 28 -8.91 -10.94 -1.38
C THR A 28 -7.98 -10.51 -2.53
N ALA A 29 -7.97 -11.28 -3.64
CA ALA A 29 -7.26 -10.86 -4.85
C ALA A 29 -7.74 -9.50 -5.37
N GLY A 30 -9.06 -9.27 -5.42
CA GLY A 30 -9.64 -7.99 -5.84
C GLY A 30 -9.24 -6.82 -4.94
N GLU A 31 -9.24 -7.03 -3.62
CA GLU A 31 -8.82 -5.98 -2.68
C GLU A 31 -7.33 -5.63 -2.83
N ARG A 32 -6.46 -6.62 -3.04
CA ARG A 32 -5.04 -6.37 -3.33
C ARG A 32 -4.84 -5.57 -4.61
N ILE A 33 -5.62 -5.84 -5.66
CA ILE A 33 -5.61 -5.07 -6.90
C ILE A 33 -5.98 -3.61 -6.62
N CYS A 34 -7.06 -3.36 -5.87
CA CYS A 34 -7.46 -1.99 -5.52
C CYS A 34 -6.39 -1.24 -4.71
N ILE A 35 -5.75 -1.91 -3.73
CA ILE A 35 -4.66 -1.32 -2.93
C ILE A 35 -3.46 -0.97 -3.83
N ASN A 36 -3.10 -1.87 -4.74
CA ASN A 36 -2.02 -1.66 -5.69
C ASN A 36 -2.32 -0.50 -6.65
N GLN A 37 -3.55 -0.41 -7.16
CA GLN A 37 -4.01 0.69 -8.00
C GLN A 37 -3.94 2.04 -7.28
N GLU A 38 -4.40 2.12 -6.03
CA GLU A 38 -4.27 3.34 -5.23
C GLU A 38 -2.78 3.70 -5.05
N ARG A 39 -1.90 2.73 -4.76
CA ARG A 39 -0.46 2.98 -4.59
C ARG A 39 0.15 3.60 -5.86
N PHE A 40 -0.13 3.02 -7.03
CA PHE A 40 0.36 3.55 -8.30
C PHE A 40 -0.25 4.91 -8.65
N GLN A 41 -1.52 5.15 -8.33
CA GLN A 41 -2.13 6.46 -8.54
C GLN A 41 -1.43 7.54 -7.72
N TRP A 42 -1.07 7.23 -6.47
CA TRP A 42 -0.31 8.15 -5.64
C TRP A 42 1.11 8.41 -6.16
N MET A 43 1.79 7.38 -6.67
CA MET A 43 3.09 7.56 -7.34
C MET A 43 2.96 8.45 -8.58
N HIS A 44 1.91 8.26 -9.38
CA HIS A 44 1.65 9.12 -10.53
C HIS A 44 1.36 10.58 -10.13
N ILE A 45 0.62 10.81 -9.04
CA ILE A 45 0.32 12.16 -8.53
C ILE A 45 1.59 12.90 -8.07
N LEU A 46 2.61 12.18 -7.59
CA LEU A 46 3.90 12.79 -7.25
C LEU A 46 4.62 13.38 -8.49
N GLU A 47 4.38 12.83 -9.67
CA GLU A 47 4.92 13.29 -10.94
C GLU A 47 3.98 14.26 -11.68
N ASN A 48 2.67 14.10 -11.47
CA ASN A 48 1.61 14.86 -12.12
C ASN A 48 0.56 15.31 -11.08
N GLU A 49 0.76 16.49 -10.51
CA GLU A 49 -0.08 17.04 -9.45
C GLU A 49 -1.55 17.26 -9.84
N ASN A 50 -1.86 17.30 -11.14
CA ASN A 50 -3.22 17.47 -11.66
C ASN A 50 -3.99 16.14 -11.76
N ALA A 51 -3.34 15.00 -11.52
CA ALA A 51 -3.99 13.71 -11.55
C ALA A 51 -4.96 13.53 -10.35
N SER A 52 -6.13 12.94 -10.62
CA SER A 52 -7.14 12.71 -9.59
C SER A 52 -6.77 11.53 -8.69
N PRO A 53 -6.98 11.60 -7.38
CA PRO A 53 -6.76 10.47 -6.49
C PRO A 53 -7.77 9.36 -6.72
N ARG A 54 -7.36 8.12 -6.42
CA ARG A 54 -8.22 6.92 -6.51
C ARG A 54 -8.16 6.14 -5.20
N PRO A 55 -8.76 6.64 -4.11
CA PRO A 55 -8.72 5.97 -2.82
C PRO A 55 -9.46 4.64 -2.88
N VAL A 56 -8.99 3.64 -2.11
CA VAL A 56 -9.75 2.41 -1.89
C VAL A 56 -11.05 2.67 -1.13
N SER A 57 -11.94 1.67 -1.14
CA SER A 57 -13.21 1.75 -0.40
C SER A 57 -12.97 1.79 1.12
N PRO A 58 -13.92 2.35 1.91
CA PRO A 58 -13.82 2.40 3.36
C PRO A 58 -13.60 1.03 4.04
N ASN A 59 -14.14 -0.04 3.46
CA ASN A 59 -13.93 -1.39 3.95
C ASN A 59 -12.46 -1.83 3.83
N ILE A 60 -11.84 -1.57 2.67
CA ILE A 60 -10.42 -1.86 2.45
C ILE A 60 -9.56 -0.99 3.37
N GLU A 61 -9.93 0.28 3.55
CA GLU A 61 -9.23 1.20 4.46
C GLU A 61 -9.21 0.68 5.91
N ASN A 62 -10.33 0.17 6.40
CA ASN A 62 -10.40 -0.42 7.75
C ASN A 62 -9.47 -1.63 7.87
N LYS A 63 -9.43 -2.50 6.86
CA LYS A 63 -8.50 -3.63 6.83
C LYS A 63 -7.03 -3.19 6.80
N ILE A 64 -6.68 -2.15 6.06
CA ILE A 64 -5.33 -1.57 6.04
C ILE A 64 -4.93 -1.10 7.44
N LYS A 65 -5.83 -0.40 8.15
CA LYS A 65 -5.59 0.06 9.52
C LYS A 65 -5.33 -1.12 10.48
N GLU A 66 -6.12 -2.19 10.38
CA GLU A 66 -5.89 -3.39 11.19
C GLU A 66 -4.56 -4.07 10.86
N VAL A 67 -4.21 -4.19 9.57
CA VAL A 67 -2.91 -4.73 9.14
C VAL A 67 -1.75 -3.89 9.68
N SER A 68 -1.86 -2.56 9.69
CA SER A 68 -0.84 -1.68 10.26
C SER A 68 -0.61 -1.93 11.75
N LYS A 69 -1.68 -2.07 12.54
CA LYS A 69 -1.59 -2.44 13.96
C LYS A 69 -0.93 -3.80 14.16
N LEU A 70 -1.33 -4.79 13.36
CA LEU A 70 -0.76 -6.15 13.43
C LEU A 70 0.72 -6.17 13.02
N ALA A 71 1.10 -5.43 11.97
CA ALA A 71 2.48 -5.32 11.53
C ALA A 71 3.38 -4.76 12.63
N LEU A 72 2.92 -3.71 13.33
CA LEU A 72 3.60 -3.15 14.50
C LEU A 72 3.69 -4.18 15.64
N HIS A 73 2.56 -4.80 16.01
CA HIS A 73 2.52 -5.79 17.09
C HIS A 73 3.45 -6.99 16.84
N HIS A 74 3.59 -7.42 15.59
CA HIS A 74 4.45 -8.54 15.21
C HIS A 74 5.88 -8.13 14.85
N ASN A 75 6.27 -6.87 15.02
CA ASN A 75 7.57 -6.33 14.58
C ASN A 75 7.89 -6.73 13.13
N PHE A 76 6.89 -6.67 12.26
CA PHE A 76 7.02 -7.10 10.88
C PHE A 76 8.02 -6.21 10.14
N LYS A 77 9.01 -6.84 9.50
CA LYS A 77 9.98 -6.16 8.64
C LYS A 77 9.57 -6.39 7.18
N PRO A 78 9.20 -5.33 6.44
CA PRO A 78 8.97 -5.42 5.01
C PRO A 78 10.22 -5.96 4.30
N TYR A 79 10.01 -6.80 3.29
CA TYR A 79 11.08 -7.35 2.44
C TYR A 79 11.78 -6.24 1.64
N TYR A 80 10.97 -5.29 1.18
CA TYR A 80 11.43 -4.09 0.49
C TYR A 80 11.20 -2.91 1.42
N ALA A 81 12.30 -2.27 1.82
CA ALA A 81 12.27 -1.06 2.64
C ALA A 81 11.86 0.18 1.83
N ASP A 82 12.04 0.14 0.51
CA ASP A 82 11.75 1.24 -0.39
C ASP A 82 10.43 0.97 -1.15
N PRO A 83 9.36 1.72 -0.85
CA PRO A 83 8.06 1.54 -1.49
C PRO A 83 7.96 2.13 -2.90
N PHE A 84 9.02 2.81 -3.37
CA PHE A 84 9.11 3.44 -4.69
C PHE A 84 9.92 2.62 -5.69
N LYS A 85 10.58 1.54 -5.27
CA LYS A 85 11.21 0.60 -6.20
C LYS A 85 10.13 -0.27 -6.84
N GLU A 86 10.07 -0.26 -8.16
CA GLU A 86 9.28 -1.21 -8.93
C GLU A 86 9.71 -2.64 -8.55
N GLU A 87 8.73 -3.49 -8.22
CA GLU A 87 8.99 -4.91 -8.04
C GLU A 87 9.34 -5.50 -9.40
N ILE A 88 10.64 -5.76 -9.64
CA ILE A 88 11.08 -6.54 -10.79
C ILE A 88 10.52 -7.96 -10.60
N LEU A 89 9.50 -8.30 -11.38
CA LEU A 89 9.06 -9.68 -11.57
C LEU A 89 10.24 -10.47 -12.14
N ILE A 90 10.85 -11.30 -11.31
CA ILE A 90 11.74 -12.35 -11.82
C ILE A 90 10.83 -13.50 -12.23
N TYR A 91 10.87 -13.82 -13.53
CA TYR A 91 10.14 -14.88 -14.22
C TYR A 91 10.32 -16.27 -13.61
#